data_AF-A0A3D7-F1
#
_entry.id   AF-A0A3D7-F1
#
_cell.length_a   1.000
_cell.length_b   1.000
_cell.length_c   1.000
_cell.angle_alpha   90.00
_cell.angle_beta   90.00
_cell.angle_gamma   90.00
#
_symmetry.space_group_name_H-M   'P 1'
#
loop_
_entity.id
_entity.type
_entity.pdbx_description
1 polymer ?
#
loop_
_entity_poly.entity_id
_entity_poly.type
_entity_poly.pdbx_seq_one_letter_code
_entity_poly.pdbx_strand_id
1 'polypeptide(L)'
;MAKTRTYMDKYKFTVAENQRFARANFTKLVHTNARFEGVNTTLPQTQTIMDGMSVAGVPVEDILTIVNLKRGWQYITAQNAPLTLTMEKQINKIVAAEDALVPGELRQGKGGVNLGSEDFFEPPLINEKQEQSFLQKILTDPQTTITDKALTVMYHNMRQQIFWDGNKRTATLSANKIMIDGGAGLINVPLDKWDQWNELIANYYRTNDMTEIKQWTYDNGIQGLQIRANKELSANELNQMYKQQKNG
;
A
#
# COMPACT_ATOMS: atom_id res chain seq x y z
N MET A 1 -7.17 -19.30 23.28
CA MET A 1 -6.09 -19.29 22.27
C MET A 1 -6.64 -18.59 21.03
N ALA A 2 -6.13 -17.41 20.69
CA ALA A 2 -6.56 -16.74 19.46
C ALA A 2 -6.15 -17.62 18.27
N LYS A 3 -7.09 -18.02 17.42
CA LYS A 3 -6.76 -18.66 16.14
C LYS A 3 -5.89 -17.67 15.36
N THR A 4 -4.62 -17.98 15.17
CA THR A 4 -3.75 -17.21 14.26
C THR A 4 -4.38 -17.26 12.88
N ARG A 5 -4.97 -16.14 12.43
CA ARG A 5 -5.51 -16.03 11.07
C ARG A 5 -4.32 -15.90 10.12
N THR A 6 -4.16 -16.88 9.25
CA THR A 6 -3.13 -16.84 8.19
C THR A 6 -3.70 -16.17 6.95
N TYR A 7 -3.03 -15.12 6.45
CA TYR A 7 -3.45 -14.38 5.26
C TYR A 7 -2.72 -14.90 4.02
N MET A 8 -3.33 -15.80 3.26
CA MET A 8 -2.65 -16.47 2.13
C MET A 8 -2.40 -15.54 0.93
N ASP A 9 -1.33 -15.75 0.17
CA ASP A 9 -1.10 -14.98 -1.06
C ASP A 9 -2.18 -15.27 -2.10
N LYS A 10 -3.03 -14.28 -2.38
CA LYS A 10 -4.15 -14.39 -3.34
C LYS A 10 -3.68 -14.45 -4.80
N TYR A 11 -2.51 -13.87 -5.07
CA TYR A 11 -1.92 -13.77 -6.39
C TYR A 11 -0.47 -14.27 -6.39
N LYS A 12 -0.02 -14.72 -7.55
CA LYS A 12 1.32 -15.32 -7.74
C LYS A 12 1.95 -14.79 -9.02
N PHE A 13 2.23 -13.51 -9.05
CA PHE A 13 3.00 -12.86 -10.11
C PHE A 13 4.49 -13.21 -9.98
N THR A 14 5.23 -13.13 -11.09
CA THR A 14 6.66 -12.83 -11.02
C THR A 14 6.86 -11.35 -10.63
N VAL A 15 8.03 -10.99 -10.11
CA VAL A 15 8.34 -9.59 -9.76
C VAL A 15 8.11 -8.66 -10.95
N ALA A 16 8.57 -9.04 -12.14
CA ALA A 16 8.39 -8.25 -13.36
C ALA A 16 6.92 -8.10 -13.78
N GLU A 17 6.09 -9.14 -13.59
CA GLU A 17 4.65 -9.06 -13.82
C GLU A 17 3.98 -8.13 -12.82
N ASN A 18 4.29 -8.22 -11.53
CA ASN A 18 3.69 -7.38 -10.50
C ASN A 18 4.10 -5.91 -10.67
N GLN A 19 5.34 -5.65 -11.05
CA GLN A 19 5.83 -4.31 -11.39
C GLN A 19 5.07 -3.72 -12.60
N ARG A 20 4.86 -4.51 -13.66
CA ARG A 20 4.06 -4.08 -14.82
C ARG A 20 2.61 -3.83 -14.42
N PHE A 21 2.02 -4.70 -13.61
CA PHE A 21 0.67 -4.54 -13.10
C PHE A 21 0.52 -3.25 -12.27
N ALA A 22 1.50 -2.95 -11.40
CA ALA A 22 1.53 -1.69 -10.65
C ALA A 22 1.56 -0.46 -11.57
N ARG A 23 2.49 -0.44 -12.55
CA ARG A 23 2.61 0.68 -13.51
C ARG A 23 1.34 0.89 -14.33
N ALA A 24 0.70 -0.18 -14.77
CA ALA A 24 -0.56 -0.10 -15.52
C ALA A 24 -1.74 0.44 -14.69
N ASN A 25 -1.62 0.47 -13.36
CA ASN A 25 -2.67 0.91 -12.44
C ASN A 25 -2.30 2.18 -11.65
N PHE A 26 -1.19 2.85 -11.96
CA PHE A 26 -0.69 4.01 -11.19
C PHE A 26 -1.74 5.07 -10.94
N THR A 27 -2.52 5.45 -11.95
CA THR A 27 -3.55 6.47 -11.80
C THR A 27 -4.55 6.12 -10.72
N LYS A 28 -5.05 4.87 -10.74
CA LYS A 28 -5.98 4.37 -9.73
C LYS A 28 -5.31 4.32 -8.35
N LEU A 29 -4.08 3.84 -8.26
CA LEU A 29 -3.34 3.71 -7.00
C LEU A 29 -3.02 5.06 -6.36
N VAL A 30 -2.60 6.03 -7.16
CA VAL A 30 -2.34 7.41 -6.70
C VAL A 30 -3.66 8.06 -6.26
N HIS A 31 -4.71 7.94 -7.07
CA HIS A 31 -6.03 8.49 -6.77
C HIS A 31 -6.58 7.99 -5.43
N THR A 32 -6.54 6.68 -5.17
CA THR A 32 -7.02 6.12 -3.91
C THR A 32 -6.12 6.47 -2.73
N ASN A 33 -4.79 6.48 -2.92
CA ASN A 33 -3.84 6.84 -1.85
C ASN A 33 -3.95 8.32 -1.45
N ALA A 34 -4.25 9.21 -2.39
CA ALA A 34 -4.45 10.63 -2.12
C ALA A 34 -5.64 10.87 -1.17
N ARG A 35 -6.61 9.95 -1.14
CA ARG A 35 -7.76 10.04 -0.21
C ARG A 35 -7.34 9.99 1.26
N PHE A 36 -6.18 9.40 1.61
CA PHE A 36 -5.68 9.42 2.99
C PHE A 36 -5.44 10.84 3.52
N GLU A 37 -5.20 11.79 2.63
CA GLU A 37 -4.96 13.21 2.93
C GLU A 37 -6.22 14.07 2.70
N GLY A 38 -7.38 13.45 2.47
CA GLY A 38 -8.62 14.19 2.20
C GLY A 38 -8.77 14.70 0.76
N VAL A 39 -7.78 14.45 -0.11
CA VAL A 39 -7.83 14.88 -1.53
C VAL A 39 -9.06 14.28 -2.22
N ASN A 40 -9.93 15.14 -2.73
CA ASN A 40 -11.22 14.76 -3.31
C ASN A 40 -11.31 14.99 -4.83
N THR A 41 -10.20 14.79 -5.53
CA THR A 41 -10.19 14.79 -7.00
C THR A 41 -10.96 13.59 -7.56
N THR A 42 -11.45 13.69 -8.79
CA THR A 42 -11.95 12.55 -9.57
C THR A 42 -10.77 11.83 -10.25
N LEU A 43 -10.97 10.57 -10.67
CA LEU A 43 -9.92 9.80 -11.36
C LEU A 43 -9.37 10.51 -12.62
N PRO A 44 -10.20 11.13 -13.49
CA PRO A 44 -9.70 11.92 -14.61
C PRO A 44 -8.87 13.13 -14.17
N GLN A 45 -9.27 13.85 -13.12
CA GLN A 45 -8.48 14.97 -12.59
C GLN A 45 -7.13 14.49 -12.05
N THR A 46 -7.10 13.37 -11.32
CA THR A 46 -5.84 12.76 -10.88
C THR A 46 -4.94 12.42 -12.07
N GLN A 47 -5.49 11.86 -13.16
CA GLN A 47 -4.74 11.58 -14.39
C GLN A 47 -4.15 12.86 -14.99
N THR A 48 -4.96 13.91 -15.16
CA THR A 48 -4.51 15.21 -15.70
C THR A 48 -3.34 15.77 -14.89
N ILE A 49 -3.41 15.70 -13.56
CA ILE A 49 -2.33 16.14 -12.66
C ILE A 49 -1.09 15.25 -12.82
N MET A 50 -1.28 13.93 -12.90
CA MET A 50 -0.20 12.99 -13.15
C MET A 50 0.49 13.23 -14.51
N ASP A 51 -0.22 13.75 -15.50
CA ASP A 51 0.35 14.11 -16.81
C ASP A 51 1.07 15.47 -16.81
N GLY A 52 1.12 16.14 -15.65
CA GLY A 52 1.86 17.39 -15.47
C GLY A 52 1.03 18.64 -15.76
N MET A 53 -0.29 18.52 -15.93
CA MET A 53 -1.19 19.65 -16.12
C MET A 53 -1.85 20.07 -14.81
N SER A 54 -2.21 21.35 -14.70
CA SER A 54 -3.06 21.82 -13.60
C SER A 54 -4.54 21.49 -13.87
N VAL A 55 -5.34 21.49 -12.81
CA VAL A 55 -6.80 21.30 -12.87
C VAL A 55 -7.47 22.46 -12.15
N ALA A 56 -8.37 23.16 -12.84
CA ALA A 56 -9.11 24.28 -12.25
C ALA A 56 -9.93 23.81 -11.03
N GLY A 57 -9.87 24.58 -9.94
CA GLY A 57 -10.60 24.29 -8.70
C GLY A 57 -9.97 23.22 -7.80
N VAL A 58 -8.83 22.63 -8.18
CA VAL A 58 -8.06 21.74 -7.28
C VAL A 58 -6.99 22.59 -6.56
N PRO A 59 -6.93 22.55 -5.22
CA PRO A 59 -5.90 23.25 -4.45
C PRO A 59 -4.48 22.85 -4.85
N VAL A 60 -3.53 23.75 -4.65
CA VAL A 60 -2.12 23.49 -4.98
C VAL A 60 -1.56 22.39 -4.06
N GLU A 61 -1.93 22.37 -2.78
CA GLU A 61 -1.54 21.30 -1.87
C GLU A 61 -2.00 19.92 -2.37
N ASP A 62 -3.25 19.77 -2.80
CA ASP A 62 -3.81 18.53 -3.35
C ASP A 62 -3.07 18.07 -4.62
N ILE A 63 -2.72 19.03 -5.50
CA ILE A 63 -1.91 18.76 -6.70
C ILE A 63 -0.54 18.19 -6.29
N LEU A 64 0.12 18.82 -5.31
CA LEU A 64 1.43 18.38 -4.83
C LEU A 64 1.36 17.01 -4.16
N THR A 65 0.32 16.71 -3.37
CA THR A 65 0.08 15.37 -2.81
C THR A 65 0.00 14.31 -3.91
N ILE A 66 -0.76 14.57 -4.98
CA ILE A 66 -0.88 13.64 -6.12
C ILE A 66 0.47 13.45 -6.83
N VAL A 67 1.20 14.54 -7.09
CA VAL A 67 2.52 14.49 -7.73
C VAL A 67 3.53 13.70 -6.88
N ASN A 68 3.54 13.91 -5.57
CA ASN A 68 4.45 13.24 -4.66
C ASN A 68 4.10 11.75 -4.48
N LEU A 69 2.81 11.40 -4.46
CA LEU A 69 2.38 10.00 -4.51
C LEU A 69 2.78 9.30 -5.81
N LYS A 70 2.62 9.96 -6.96
CA LYS A 70 3.11 9.43 -8.25
C LYS A 70 4.61 9.13 -8.17
N ARG A 71 5.41 10.07 -7.64
CA ARG A 71 6.86 9.89 -7.46
C ARG A 71 7.17 8.74 -6.50
N GLY A 72 6.43 8.58 -5.41
CA GLY A 72 6.57 7.47 -4.47
C GLY A 72 6.30 6.11 -5.12
N TRP A 73 5.22 5.98 -5.90
CA TRP A 73 4.91 4.78 -6.67
C TRP A 73 5.97 4.45 -7.72
N GLN A 74 6.48 5.47 -8.43
CA GLN A 74 7.60 5.32 -9.36
C GLN A 74 8.87 4.85 -8.65
N TYR A 75 9.17 5.42 -7.48
CA TYR A 75 10.34 5.05 -6.69
C TYR A 75 10.29 3.58 -6.30
N ILE A 76 9.22 3.11 -5.63
CA ILE A 76 9.16 1.72 -5.13
C ILE A 76 9.16 0.67 -6.25
N THR A 77 8.57 0.98 -7.41
CA THR A 77 8.52 0.06 -8.56
C THR A 77 9.83 -0.02 -9.34
N ALA A 78 10.71 0.96 -9.18
CA ALA A 78 12.05 0.98 -9.80
C ALA A 78 13.12 0.29 -8.93
N GLN A 79 12.88 0.10 -7.63
CA GLN A 79 13.83 -0.54 -6.73
C GLN A 79 13.77 -2.07 -6.84
N ASN A 80 14.94 -2.69 -7.04
CA ASN A 80 15.08 -4.15 -7.00
C ASN A 80 15.50 -4.68 -5.63
N ALA A 81 16.01 -3.82 -4.74
CA ALA A 81 16.37 -4.19 -3.39
C ALA A 81 15.12 -4.41 -2.50
N PRO A 82 15.16 -5.33 -1.53
CA PRO A 82 14.08 -5.48 -0.55
C PRO A 82 13.84 -4.20 0.27
N LEU A 83 12.66 -4.11 0.88
CA LEU A 83 12.32 -3.01 1.79
C LEU A 83 13.29 -2.95 3.00
N THR A 84 13.72 -1.75 3.36
CA THR A 84 14.52 -1.45 4.56
C THR A 84 14.00 -0.17 5.21
N LEU A 85 14.33 0.08 6.48
CA LEU A 85 13.94 1.34 7.14
C LEU A 85 14.51 2.57 6.42
N THR A 86 15.71 2.46 5.85
CA THR A 86 16.28 3.51 4.98
C THR A 86 15.41 3.77 3.76
N MET A 87 14.86 2.73 3.14
CA MET A 87 13.91 2.88 2.04
C MET A 87 12.60 3.53 2.53
N GLU A 88 12.10 3.19 3.71
CA GLU A 88 10.90 3.85 4.28
C GLU A 88 11.13 5.34 4.54
N LYS A 89 12.31 5.71 5.07
CA LYS A 89 12.74 7.11 5.21
C LYS A 89 12.78 7.82 3.86
N GLN A 90 13.28 7.15 2.82
CA GLN A 90 13.31 7.72 1.46
C GLN A 90 11.91 7.83 0.83
N ILE A 91 11.02 6.86 1.08
CA ILE A 91 9.62 6.93 0.66
C ILE A 91 8.97 8.14 1.33
N ASN A 92 9.11 8.28 2.65
CA ASN A 92 8.55 9.39 3.42
C ASN A 92 9.06 10.75 2.91
N LYS A 93 10.37 10.87 2.67
CA LYS A 93 10.98 12.07 2.09
C LYS A 93 10.32 12.50 0.79
N ILE A 94 9.87 11.55 -0.03
CA ILE A 94 9.18 11.84 -1.28
C ILE A 94 7.73 12.22 -1.04
N VAL A 95 6.98 11.39 -0.29
CA VAL A 95 5.52 11.55 -0.21
C VAL A 95 5.06 12.64 0.73
N ALA A 96 5.90 13.03 1.69
CA ALA A 96 5.61 14.04 2.70
C ALA A 96 6.44 15.33 2.50
N ALA A 97 6.98 15.54 1.29
CA ALA A 97 7.93 16.62 1.01
C ALA A 97 7.41 18.02 1.39
N GLU A 98 6.09 18.24 1.27
CA GLU A 98 5.45 19.53 1.55
C GLU A 98 4.77 19.61 2.93
N ASP A 99 4.57 18.46 3.58
CA ASP A 99 3.72 18.35 4.78
C ASP A 99 4.55 18.12 6.06
N ALA A 100 5.59 17.29 5.97
CA ALA A 100 6.37 16.92 7.12
C ALA A 100 7.32 18.04 7.56
N LEU A 101 7.41 18.25 8.89
CA LEU A 101 8.37 19.20 9.47
C LEU A 101 9.81 18.90 9.03
N VAL A 102 10.18 17.62 8.97
CA VAL A 102 11.46 17.15 8.44
C VAL A 102 11.23 15.89 7.61
N PRO A 103 11.02 16.00 6.28
CA PRO A 103 10.67 14.86 5.44
C PRO A 103 11.77 13.79 5.42
N GLY A 104 11.39 12.54 5.68
CA GLY A 104 12.29 11.38 5.71
C GLY A 104 13.04 11.17 7.03
N GLU A 105 12.87 12.05 8.01
CA GLU A 105 13.44 11.89 9.34
C GLU A 105 12.43 11.32 10.34
N LEU A 106 12.94 10.52 11.27
CA LEU A 106 12.15 10.02 12.38
C LEU A 106 11.83 11.18 13.32
N ARG A 107 10.57 11.31 13.76
CA ARG A 107 10.19 12.41 14.66
C ARG A 107 10.95 12.33 15.98
N GLN A 108 11.45 13.48 16.43
CA GLN A 108 12.14 13.63 17.72
C GLN A 108 11.21 14.13 18.84
N GLY A 109 9.94 14.37 18.51
CA GLY A 109 8.95 14.92 19.44
C GLY A 109 7.65 14.13 19.48
N LYS A 110 6.69 14.72 20.18
CA LYS A 110 5.30 14.24 20.20
C LYS A 110 4.63 14.53 18.86
N GLY A 111 3.79 13.60 18.45
CA GLY A 111 2.86 13.74 17.34
C GLY A 111 1.64 12.89 17.68
N GLY A 112 0.75 12.67 16.73
CA GLY A 112 -0.35 11.75 16.94
C GLY A 112 -1.41 11.82 15.88
N VAL A 113 -2.49 11.09 16.12
CA VAL A 113 -3.60 10.96 15.18
C VAL A 113 -4.87 11.40 15.88
N ASN A 114 -5.53 12.39 15.33
CA ASN A 114 -6.88 12.77 15.74
C ASN A 114 -7.86 11.70 15.24
N LEU A 115 -8.60 11.08 16.16
CA LEU A 115 -9.56 10.01 15.89
C LEU A 115 -11.02 10.52 15.82
N GLY A 116 -11.21 11.83 15.92
CA GLY A 116 -12.52 12.48 16.01
C GLY A 116 -13.11 12.46 17.42
N SER A 117 -14.19 13.22 17.66
CA SER A 117 -14.93 13.23 18.94
C SER A 117 -14.06 13.44 20.18
N GLU A 118 -13.10 14.37 20.10
CA GLU A 118 -12.12 14.66 21.17
C GLU A 118 -11.14 13.51 21.50
N ASP A 119 -11.13 12.43 20.71
CA ASP A 119 -10.23 11.30 20.86
C ASP A 119 -8.93 11.51 20.08
N PHE A 120 -7.81 11.24 20.74
CA PHE A 120 -6.47 11.47 20.21
C PHE A 120 -5.54 10.32 20.59
N PHE A 121 -4.88 9.77 19.58
CA PHE A 121 -3.86 8.75 19.78
C PHE A 121 -2.47 9.36 19.76
N GLU A 122 -1.74 9.26 20.88
CA GLU A 122 -0.33 9.61 20.99
C GLU A 122 0.55 8.34 20.88
N PRO A 123 1.36 8.17 19.82
CA PRO A 123 2.29 7.06 19.67
C PRO A 123 3.48 7.16 20.64
N PRO A 124 4.15 6.03 20.97
CA PRO A 124 5.35 6.05 21.80
C PRO A 124 6.50 6.83 21.16
N LEU A 125 7.52 7.21 21.94
CA LEU A 125 8.77 7.75 21.38
C LEU A 125 9.46 6.71 20.50
N ILE A 126 10.16 7.20 19.48
CA ILE A 126 10.74 6.32 18.46
C ILE A 126 12.05 5.73 18.94
N ASN A 127 12.21 4.43 18.69
CA ASN A 127 13.48 3.75 18.79
C ASN A 127 13.85 3.14 17.44
N GLU A 128 14.76 3.79 16.71
CA GLU A 128 15.17 3.38 15.36
C GLU A 128 15.67 1.92 15.31
N LYS A 129 16.38 1.45 16.35
CA LYS A 129 16.85 0.06 16.41
C LYS A 129 15.70 -0.93 16.58
N GLN A 130 14.68 -0.58 17.36
CA GLN A 130 13.48 -1.42 17.53
C GLN A 130 12.68 -1.49 16.24
N GLU A 131 12.48 -0.37 15.54
CA GLU A 131 11.78 -0.35 14.24
C GLU A 131 12.54 -1.16 13.18
N GLN A 132 13.87 -1.00 13.10
CA GLN A 132 14.71 -1.79 12.20
C GLN A 132 14.64 -3.29 12.52
N SER A 133 14.65 -3.65 13.81
CA SER A 133 14.57 -5.04 14.27
C SER A 133 13.19 -5.64 14.02
N PHE A 134 12.13 -4.87 14.23
CA PHE A 134 10.76 -5.25 13.91
C PHE A 134 10.63 -5.55 12.41
N LEU A 135 11.03 -4.61 11.56
CA LEU A 135 10.92 -4.76 10.12
C LEU A 135 11.70 -5.99 9.63
N GLN A 136 12.95 -6.14 10.07
CA GLN A 136 13.77 -7.30 9.70
C GLN A 136 13.10 -8.61 10.12
N LYS A 137 12.62 -8.70 11.37
CA LYS A 137 11.93 -9.89 11.89
C LYS A 137 10.73 -10.27 11.02
N ILE A 138 9.87 -9.31 10.67
CA ILE A 138 8.70 -9.57 9.84
C ILE A 138 9.11 -10.03 8.44
N LEU A 139 10.05 -9.34 7.79
CA LEU A 139 10.46 -9.67 6.43
C LEU A 139 11.12 -11.05 6.32
N THR A 140 11.92 -11.45 7.32
CA THR A 140 12.65 -12.72 7.30
C THR A 140 11.89 -13.91 7.86
N ASP A 141 10.69 -13.71 8.43
CA ASP A 141 9.92 -14.80 9.01
C ASP A 141 9.46 -15.81 7.94
N PRO A 142 9.89 -17.08 7.99
CA PRO A 142 9.51 -18.09 7.00
C PRO A 142 8.08 -18.63 7.21
N GLN A 143 7.43 -18.34 8.35
CA GLN A 143 6.10 -18.84 8.69
C GLN A 143 4.97 -17.92 8.22
N THR A 144 5.29 -16.75 7.69
CA THR A 144 4.32 -15.76 7.19
C THR A 144 4.42 -15.58 5.69
N THR A 145 3.27 -15.39 5.05
CA THR A 145 3.17 -15.13 3.61
C THR A 145 3.58 -13.70 3.27
N ILE A 146 3.75 -13.40 1.98
CA ILE A 146 4.06 -12.03 1.53
C ILE A 146 2.93 -11.07 1.91
N THR A 147 1.69 -11.51 1.72
CA THR A 147 0.48 -10.75 2.05
C THR A 147 0.41 -10.44 3.54
N ASP A 148 0.66 -11.43 4.39
CA ASP A 148 0.63 -11.25 5.83
C ASP A 148 1.72 -10.26 6.31
N LYS A 149 2.94 -10.41 5.76
CA LYS A 149 4.06 -9.48 6.01
C LYS A 149 3.70 -8.06 5.61
N ALA A 150 3.19 -7.86 4.39
CA ALA A 150 2.83 -6.55 3.87
C ALA A 150 1.75 -5.88 4.71
N LEU A 151 0.68 -6.59 5.05
CA LEU A 151 -0.41 -6.07 5.89
C LEU A 151 0.08 -5.75 7.32
N THR A 152 0.96 -6.57 7.88
CA THR A 152 1.54 -6.33 9.20
C THR A 152 2.40 -5.07 9.21
N VAL A 153 3.29 -4.90 8.22
CA VAL A 153 4.12 -3.69 8.08
C VAL A 153 3.24 -2.46 7.82
N MET A 154 2.24 -2.55 6.95
CA MET A 154 1.33 -1.44 6.65
C MET A 154 0.71 -0.89 7.93
N TYR A 155 0.06 -1.75 8.72
CA TYR A 155 -0.68 -1.28 9.88
C TYR A 155 0.25 -0.91 11.04
N HIS A 156 1.34 -1.65 11.26
CA HIS A 156 2.36 -1.23 12.22
C HIS A 156 2.86 0.18 11.93
N ASN A 157 3.27 0.48 10.70
CA ASN A 157 3.77 1.80 10.32
C ASN A 157 2.71 2.90 10.47
N MET A 158 1.45 2.61 10.10
CA MET A 158 0.34 3.54 10.31
C MET A 158 0.17 3.86 11.80
N ARG A 159 0.31 2.89 12.70
CA ARG A 159 0.12 3.13 14.14
C ARG A 159 1.33 3.71 14.84
N GLN A 160 2.56 3.30 14.51
CA GLN A 160 3.76 3.83 15.15
C GLN A 160 4.02 5.30 14.83
N GLN A 161 3.51 5.79 13.68
CA GLN A 161 3.62 7.18 13.27
C GLN A 161 5.08 7.67 13.39
N ILE A 162 6.02 6.94 12.80
CA ILE A 162 7.45 7.19 13.03
C ILE A 162 7.98 8.47 12.33
N PHE A 163 7.20 9.03 11.40
CA PHE A 163 7.53 10.28 10.71
C PHE A 163 6.68 11.44 11.23
N TRP A 164 7.13 12.67 10.98
CA TRP A 164 6.37 13.88 11.30
C TRP A 164 5.04 13.97 10.55
N ASP A 165 5.01 13.56 9.29
CA ASP A 165 3.80 13.45 8.46
C ASP A 165 3.97 12.36 7.39
N GLY A 166 2.92 12.06 6.62
CA GLY A 166 2.92 11.11 5.51
C GLY A 166 2.96 9.65 5.94
N ASN A 167 2.64 9.34 7.20
CA ASN A 167 2.74 7.99 7.76
C ASN A 167 1.86 6.97 7.01
N LYS A 168 0.60 7.31 6.69
CA LYS A 168 -0.31 6.42 5.95
C LYS A 168 0.15 6.18 4.51
N ARG A 169 0.60 7.25 3.83
CA ARG A 169 1.15 7.19 2.47
C ARG A 169 2.42 6.34 2.43
N THR A 170 3.33 6.58 3.37
CA THR A 170 4.59 5.82 3.50
C THR A 170 4.30 4.34 3.77
N ALA A 171 3.43 4.05 4.75
CA ALA A 171 3.04 2.67 5.09
C ALA A 171 2.44 1.91 3.90
N THR A 172 1.58 2.57 3.12
CA THR A 172 0.93 1.96 1.95
C THR A 172 1.94 1.63 0.84
N LEU A 173 2.91 2.52 0.60
CA LEU A 173 3.98 2.28 -0.37
C LEU A 173 4.98 1.22 0.11
N SER A 174 5.37 1.23 1.39
CA SER A 174 6.19 0.18 2.02
C SER A 174 5.55 -1.19 1.86
N ALA A 175 4.27 -1.31 2.19
CA ALA A 175 3.52 -2.56 2.07
C ALA A 175 3.43 -3.02 0.61
N ASN A 176 3.14 -2.11 -0.32
CA ASN A 176 3.10 -2.45 -1.74
C ASN A 176 4.48 -2.82 -2.29
N LYS A 177 5.59 -2.29 -1.76
CA LYS A 177 6.93 -2.76 -2.12
C LYS A 177 7.11 -4.24 -1.78
N ILE A 178 6.68 -4.66 -0.59
CA ILE A 178 6.69 -6.07 -0.17
C ILE A 178 5.81 -6.91 -1.10
N MET A 179 4.60 -6.44 -1.41
CA MET A 179 3.68 -7.15 -2.32
C MET A 179 4.25 -7.32 -3.72
N ILE A 180 4.87 -6.27 -4.28
CA ILE A 180 5.48 -6.28 -5.62
C ILE A 180 6.67 -7.24 -5.68
N ASP A 181 7.56 -7.20 -4.68
CA ASP A 181 8.73 -8.06 -4.62
C ASP A 181 8.37 -9.53 -4.43
N GLY A 182 7.29 -9.81 -3.70
CA GLY A 182 6.80 -11.18 -3.49
C GLY A 182 5.77 -11.65 -4.52
N GLY A 183 5.37 -10.80 -5.46
CA GLY A 183 4.38 -11.14 -6.50
C GLY A 183 2.96 -11.37 -5.99
N ALA A 184 2.60 -10.82 -4.82
CA ALA A 184 1.33 -11.09 -4.14
C ALA A 184 0.18 -10.16 -4.56
N GLY A 185 0.37 -9.35 -5.61
CA GLY A 185 -0.61 -8.37 -6.09
C GLY A 185 -0.34 -6.98 -5.56
N LEU A 186 -1.40 -6.20 -5.31
CA LEU A 186 -1.31 -4.83 -4.82
C LEU A 186 -2.35 -4.59 -3.72
N ILE A 187 -1.94 -3.89 -2.67
CA ILE A 187 -2.86 -3.38 -1.67
C ILE A 187 -3.38 -2.03 -2.14
N ASN A 188 -4.70 -1.92 -2.25
CA ASN A 188 -5.41 -0.73 -2.66
C ASN A 188 -6.79 -0.68 -1.98
N VAL A 189 -6.93 0.19 -0.97
CA VAL A 189 -8.16 0.34 -0.18
C VAL A 189 -9.27 0.91 -1.09
N PRO A 190 -10.38 0.18 -1.28
CA PRO A 190 -11.45 0.59 -2.18
C PRO A 190 -12.24 1.79 -1.60
N LEU A 191 -12.45 2.84 -2.41
CA LEU A 191 -13.12 4.07 -1.97
C LEU A 191 -14.62 3.88 -1.69
N ASP A 192 -15.26 2.92 -2.35
CA ASP A 192 -16.66 2.53 -2.11
C ASP A 192 -16.86 1.82 -0.76
N LYS A 193 -15.77 1.49 -0.04
CA LYS A 193 -15.81 0.91 1.30
C LYS A 193 -14.96 1.69 2.31
N TRP A 194 -14.72 2.97 2.00
CA TRP A 194 -13.81 3.83 2.76
C TRP A 194 -14.23 4.02 4.22
N ASP A 195 -15.53 4.18 4.47
CA ASP A 195 -16.05 4.47 5.81
C ASP A 195 -15.76 3.31 6.78
N GLN A 196 -15.99 2.07 6.34
CA GLN A 196 -15.67 0.89 7.14
C GLN A 196 -14.17 0.79 7.41
N TRP A 197 -13.31 1.13 6.44
CA TRP A 197 -11.87 1.16 6.68
C TRP A 197 -11.48 2.22 7.72
N ASN A 198 -12.08 3.43 7.67
CA ASN A 198 -11.82 4.50 8.64
C ASN A 198 -12.22 4.11 10.06
N GLU A 199 -13.37 3.45 10.22
CA GLU A 199 -13.80 2.93 11.53
C GLU A 199 -12.80 1.91 12.08
N LEU A 200 -12.37 0.96 11.23
CA LEU A 200 -11.44 -0.09 11.62
C LEU A 200 -10.04 0.45 11.96
N ILE A 201 -9.52 1.42 11.20
CA ILE A 201 -8.20 2.00 11.49
C ILE A 201 -8.25 2.82 12.79
N ALA A 202 -9.35 3.55 13.04
CA ALA A 202 -9.54 4.27 14.29
C ALA A 202 -9.62 3.29 15.48
N ASN A 203 -10.34 2.18 15.34
CA ASN A 203 -10.38 1.13 16.36
C ASN A 203 -8.98 0.53 16.62
N TYR A 204 -8.19 0.31 15.56
CA TYR A 204 -6.83 -0.20 15.71
C TYR A 204 -5.90 0.80 16.42
N TYR A 205 -6.00 2.10 16.15
CA TYR A 205 -5.26 3.11 16.92
C TYR A 205 -5.57 3.00 18.42
N ARG A 206 -6.85 2.86 18.80
CA ARG A 206 -7.31 2.72 20.19
C ARG A 206 -6.82 1.45 20.87
N THR A 207 -6.98 0.31 20.20
CA THR A 207 -6.86 -1.01 20.84
C THR A 207 -5.51 -1.68 20.64
N ASN A 208 -4.75 -1.26 19.63
CA ASN A 208 -3.58 -1.97 19.12
C ASN A 208 -3.90 -3.40 18.59
N ASP A 209 -5.17 -3.73 18.36
CA ASP A 209 -5.57 -5.00 17.74
C ASP A 209 -5.74 -4.82 16.23
N MET A 210 -4.78 -5.33 15.45
CA MET A 210 -4.83 -5.23 13.99
C MET A 210 -5.69 -6.31 13.31
N THR A 211 -6.31 -7.22 14.08
CA THR A 211 -6.95 -8.43 13.54
C THR A 211 -8.06 -8.10 12.55
N GLU A 212 -8.97 -7.19 12.94
CA GLU A 212 -10.13 -6.85 12.12
C GLU A 212 -9.75 -6.07 10.87
N ILE A 213 -8.88 -5.06 11.00
CA ILE A 213 -8.46 -4.26 9.87
C ILE A 213 -7.63 -5.07 8.87
N LYS A 214 -6.77 -5.99 9.33
CA LYS A 214 -6.06 -6.91 8.43
C LYS A 214 -7.01 -7.82 7.68
N GLN A 215 -7.98 -8.41 8.38
CA GLN A 215 -8.98 -9.26 7.73
C GLN A 215 -9.78 -8.48 6.68
N TRP A 216 -10.26 -7.30 7.03
CA TRP A 216 -11.00 -6.46 6.10
C TRP A 216 -10.17 -6.10 4.86
N THR A 217 -8.90 -5.73 5.05
CA THR A 217 -8.00 -5.35 3.95
C THR A 217 -7.67 -6.55 3.10
N TYR A 218 -7.48 -7.72 3.70
CA TYR A 218 -7.29 -8.96 2.98
C TYR A 218 -8.49 -9.24 2.07
N ASP A 219 -9.70 -9.17 2.61
CA ASP A 219 -10.93 -9.50 1.90
C ASP A 219 -11.28 -8.49 0.79
N ASN A 220 -11.04 -7.21 1.02
CA ASN A 220 -11.55 -6.13 0.16
C ASN A 220 -10.47 -5.32 -0.56
N GLY A 221 -9.24 -5.29 -0.03
CA GLY A 221 -8.21 -4.33 -0.40
C GLY A 221 -7.06 -4.91 -1.22
N ILE A 222 -7.09 -6.18 -1.64
CA ILE A 222 -6.02 -6.78 -2.45
C ILE A 222 -6.48 -7.00 -3.89
N GLN A 223 -5.78 -6.37 -4.83
CA GLN A 223 -6.09 -6.39 -6.26
C GLN A 223 -4.99 -7.11 -7.03
N GLY A 224 -5.38 -7.84 -8.07
CA GLY A 224 -4.48 -8.61 -8.92
C GLY A 224 -5.24 -9.28 -10.07
N LEU A 225 -4.54 -10.13 -10.80
CA LEU A 225 -5.05 -10.90 -11.93
C LEU A 225 -4.57 -12.34 -11.80
N GLN A 226 -5.45 -13.31 -12.08
CA GLN A 226 -5.06 -14.72 -12.12
C GLN A 226 -4.38 -15.04 -13.46
N ILE A 227 -3.11 -14.68 -13.60
CA ILE A 227 -2.35 -14.88 -14.85
C ILE A 227 -2.18 -16.37 -15.18
N ARG A 228 -2.14 -17.24 -14.16
CA ARG A 228 -1.81 -18.66 -14.32
C ARG A 228 -3.03 -19.57 -14.39
N ALA A 229 -4.20 -19.14 -13.92
CA ALA A 229 -5.44 -19.91 -14.03
C ALA A 229 -5.93 -20.02 -15.49
N ASN A 230 -5.66 -19.02 -16.32
CA ASN A 230 -6.05 -19.00 -17.75
C ASN A 230 -5.11 -19.79 -18.68
N LYS A 231 -4.05 -20.44 -18.14
CA LYS A 231 -3.12 -21.26 -18.93
C LYS A 231 -3.39 -22.77 -18.84
N GLU A 232 -4.29 -23.20 -17.97
CA GLU A 232 -4.81 -24.57 -17.97
C GLU A 232 -6.00 -24.69 -18.91
N LEU A 233 -5.82 -24.35 -20.20
CA LEU A 233 -6.56 -25.09 -21.20
C LEU A 233 -5.91 -26.47 -21.24
N SER A 234 -6.68 -27.48 -20.87
CA SER A 234 -6.24 -28.87 -20.94
C SER A 234 -5.71 -29.15 -22.35
N ALA A 235 -4.68 -29.97 -22.48
CA ALA A 235 -4.14 -30.34 -23.80
C ALA A 235 -5.22 -30.85 -24.78
N ASN A 236 -6.38 -31.28 -24.27
CA ASN A 236 -7.56 -31.63 -25.04
C ASN A 236 -8.27 -30.43 -25.68
N GLU A 237 -8.40 -29.30 -24.98
CA GLU A 237 -9.04 -28.08 -25.52
C GLU A 237 -8.15 -27.43 -26.59
N LEU A 238 -6.84 -27.40 -26.38
CA LEU A 238 -5.88 -26.97 -27.40
C LEU A 238 -5.95 -27.87 -28.64
N ASN A 239 -6.00 -29.19 -28.47
CA ASN A 239 -6.13 -30.14 -29.59
C ASN A 239 -7.48 -30.03 -30.32
N GLN A 240 -8.57 -29.69 -29.64
CA GLN A 240 -9.87 -29.45 -30.28
C GLN A 240 -9.85 -28.16 -31.11
N MET A 241 -9.23 -27.08 -30.62
CA MET A 241 -9.07 -25.84 -31.39
C MET A 241 -8.20 -26.05 -32.65
N TYR A 242 -7.12 -26.82 -32.55
CA TYR A 242 -6.28 -27.15 -33.72
C TYR A 242 -6.99 -28.05 -34.75
N LYS A 243 -7.92 -28.90 -34.32
CA LYS A 243 -8.74 -29.72 -35.24
C LYS A 243 -9.82 -28.91 -35.95
N GLN A 244 -10.40 -27.90 -35.28
CA GLN A 244 -11.40 -27.02 -35.89
C GLN A 244 -10.82 -26.08 -36.95
N GLN A 245 -9.55 -25.67 -36.81
CA GLN A 245 -8.87 -24.83 -37.81
C GLN A 245 -8.38 -25.57 -39.06
N LYS A 246 -8.36 -26.91 -39.06
CA LYS A 246 -7.94 -27.71 -40.23
C LYS A 246 -9.09 -28.26 -41.08
N ASN A 247 -10.32 -28.12 -40.62
CA ASN A 247 -11.52 -28.65 -41.28
C ASN A 247 -12.50 -27.53 -41.72
N GLY A 248 -12.03 -26.28 -41.80
CA GLY A 248 -12.77 -25.12 -42.31
C GLY A 248 -12.10 -24.51 -43.52
#